data_AF-A0A6P0N675-F1
#
_entry.id   AF-A0A6P0N675-F1
#
_cell.length_a   1.000
_cell.length_b   1.000
_cell.length_c   1.000
_cell.angle_alpha   90.00
_cell.angle_beta   90.00
_cell.angle_gamma   90.00
#
_symmetry.space_group_name_H-M   'P 1'
#
loop_
_entity.id
_entity.type
_entity.pdbx_description
1 polymer ?
#
loop_
_entity_poly.entity_id
_entity_poly.type
_entity_poly.pdbx_seq_one_letter_code
_entity_poly.pdbx_strand_id
1 'polypeptide(L)'
;MKTITVPEHSKLINYLLEQARQQNLILQSADGEQFVLAKIMDRPVATVEENINAHVFEIGEEEDFEEEIILTRQNLALMSFLDERSAHVKPGAGISIEEIRQHLDE
;
A
#
# COMPACT_ATOMS: atom_id res chain seq x y z
N MET A 1 -14.07 0.12 10.28
CA MET A 1 -14.89 0.09 9.04
C MET A 1 -16.30 -0.43 9.30
N LYS A 2 -17.31 -0.03 8.51
CA LYS A 2 -18.67 -0.61 8.52
C LYS A 2 -18.90 -1.38 7.22
N THR A 3 -19.34 -2.63 7.31
CA THR A 3 -19.67 -3.45 6.13
C THR A 3 -21.13 -3.25 5.73
N ILE A 4 -21.37 -2.87 4.48
CA ILE A 4 -22.71 -2.71 3.92
C ILE A 4 -22.96 -3.85 2.92
N THR A 5 -24.06 -4.58 3.07
CA THR A 5 -24.46 -5.60 2.10
C THR A 5 -25.10 -4.96 0.89
N VAL A 6 -24.59 -5.25 -0.30
CA VAL A 6 -25.14 -4.75 -1.57
C VAL A 6 -26.31 -5.66 -2.01
N PRO A 7 -27.49 -5.11 -2.32
CA PRO A 7 -28.62 -5.90 -2.84
C PRO A 7 -28.32 -6.54 -4.21
N GLU A 8 -28.73 -7.79 -4.41
CA GLU A 8 -28.50 -8.54 -5.66
C GLU A 8 -29.11 -7.89 -6.90
N HIS A 9 -30.22 -7.14 -6.74
CA HIS A 9 -30.92 -6.50 -7.86
C HIS A 9 -30.37 -5.11 -8.22
N SER A 10 -29.36 -4.61 -7.52
CA SER A 10 -28.74 -3.32 -7.83
C SER A 10 -27.86 -3.41 -9.07
N LYS A 11 -28.42 -3.09 -10.25
CA LYS A 11 -27.71 -3.18 -11.53
C LYS A 11 -26.42 -2.36 -11.55
N LEU A 12 -26.47 -1.10 -11.09
CA LEU A 12 -25.35 -0.17 -11.15
C LEU A 12 -24.21 -0.62 -10.22
N ILE A 13 -24.51 -0.88 -8.95
CA ILE A 13 -23.47 -1.25 -7.97
C ILE A 13 -22.86 -2.60 -8.35
N ASN A 14 -23.66 -3.59 -8.73
CA ASN A 14 -23.12 -4.89 -9.12
C ASN A 14 -22.27 -4.80 -10.39
N TYR A 15 -22.63 -3.96 -11.37
CA TYR A 15 -21.76 -3.69 -12.52
C TYR A 15 -20.40 -3.10 -12.10
N LEU A 16 -20.40 -2.08 -11.22
CA LEU A 16 -19.16 -1.48 -10.72
C LEU A 16 -18.32 -2.49 -9.93
N LEU A 17 -18.94 -3.36 -9.14
CA LEU A 17 -18.24 -4.43 -8.42
C LEU A 17 -17.61 -5.46 -9.36
N GLU A 18 -18.27 -5.82 -10.47
CA GLU A 18 -17.67 -6.70 -11.49
C GLU A 18 -16.45 -6.05 -12.16
N GLN A 19 -16.55 -4.75 -12.48
CA GLN A 19 -15.42 -3.99 -13.00
C GLN A 19 -14.27 -3.93 -11.97
N ALA A 20 -14.59 -3.69 -10.70
CA ALA A 20 -13.64 -3.62 -9.59
C ALA A 20 -12.91 -4.95 -9.31
N ARG A 21 -13.45 -6.10 -9.76
CA ARG A 21 -12.77 -7.41 -9.68
C ARG A 21 -11.67 -7.57 -10.72
N GLN A 22 -11.75 -6.82 -11.83
CA GLN A 22 -10.78 -6.87 -12.91
C GLN A 22 -9.68 -5.83 -12.73
N GLN A 23 -10.04 -4.65 -12.22
CA GLN A 23 -9.14 -3.53 -11.96
C GLN A 23 -9.72 -2.59 -10.90
N ASN A 24 -8.87 -1.89 -10.15
CA ASN A 24 -9.35 -0.87 -9.20
C ASN A 24 -10.01 0.30 -9.95
N LEU A 25 -11.08 0.86 -9.38
CA LEU A 25 -11.79 2.00 -9.94
C LEU A 25 -11.64 3.23 -9.04
N ILE A 26 -11.46 4.39 -9.67
CA ILE A 26 -11.61 5.69 -9.01
C ILE A 26 -12.98 6.23 -9.38
N LEU A 27 -13.85 6.37 -8.38
CA LEU A 27 -15.17 6.96 -8.51
C LEU A 27 -15.08 8.43 -8.10
N GLN A 28 -15.36 9.32 -9.04
CA GLN A 28 -15.43 10.75 -8.77
C GLN A 28 -16.88 11.19 -8.61
N SER A 29 -17.20 11.86 -7.52
CA SER A 29 -18.50 12.48 -7.31
C SER A 29 -18.62 13.81 -8.07
N ALA A 30 -19.84 14.32 -8.20
CA ALA A 30 -20.12 15.54 -8.98
C ALA A 30 -19.46 16.80 -8.41
N ASP A 31 -19.14 16.81 -7.11
CA ASP A 31 -18.39 17.85 -6.40
C ASP A 31 -16.86 17.65 -6.49
N GLY A 32 -16.41 16.58 -7.13
CA GLY A 32 -15.01 16.32 -7.43
C GLY A 32 -14.29 15.43 -6.43
N GLU A 33 -14.92 15.03 -5.32
CA GLU A 33 -14.32 14.07 -4.37
C GLU A 33 -14.09 12.71 -5.05
N GLN A 34 -13.01 12.04 -4.65
CA GLN A 34 -12.58 10.78 -5.26
C GLN A 34 -12.60 9.66 -4.23
N PHE A 35 -13.20 8.54 -4.63
CA PHE A 35 -13.32 7.31 -3.84
C PHE A 35 -12.69 6.15 -4.61
N VAL A 36 -12.10 5.21 -3.89
CA VAL A 36 -11.56 3.99 -4.49
C VAL A 36 -12.53 2.83 -4.27
N LEU A 37 -12.89 2.14 -5.34
CA LEU A 37 -13.57 0.85 -5.27
C LEU A 37 -12.58 -0.23 -5.71
N ALA A 38 -12.17 -1.05 -4.76
CA ALA A 38 -11.24 -2.14 -4.97
C ALA A 38 -11.75 -3.41 -4.27
N LYS A 39 -11.46 -4.57 -4.87
CA LYS A 39 -11.73 -5.85 -4.24
C LYS A 39 -10.75 -6.06 -3.09
N ILE A 40 -11.26 -6.30 -1.88
CA ILE A 40 -10.43 -6.74 -0.75
C ILE A 40 -10.10 -8.23 -0.96
N MET A 41 -8.82 -8.60 -0.86
CA MET A 41 -8.37 -10.00 -0.91
C MET A 41 -7.91 -10.48 0.46
N ASP A 42 -8.50 -11.55 0.97
CA ASP A 42 -8.13 -12.17 2.27
C ASP A 42 -6.82 -12.99 2.23
N ARG A 43 -6.07 -12.98 1.11
CA ARG A 43 -4.87 -13.82 0.95
C ARG A 43 -3.62 -12.97 0.79
N PRO A 44 -2.50 -13.34 1.43
CA PRO A 44 -1.20 -12.73 1.15
C PRO A 44 -0.85 -13.00 -0.31
N VAL A 45 -0.66 -11.94 -1.09
CA VAL A 45 -0.26 -12.00 -2.50
C VAL A 45 1.16 -12.55 -2.54
N ALA A 46 1.33 -13.81 -2.94
CA ALA A 46 2.64 -14.46 -3.01
C ALA A 46 3.45 -14.07 -4.25
N THR A 47 2.85 -13.37 -5.22
CA THR A 47 3.49 -13.02 -6.50
C THR A 47 3.05 -11.65 -6.99
N VAL A 48 4.04 -10.79 -7.26
CA VAL A 48 3.92 -9.37 -7.66
C VAL A 48 3.23 -9.17 -9.03
N GLU A 49 2.99 -10.23 -9.80
CA GLU A 49 2.50 -10.13 -11.18
C GLU A 49 0.97 -10.23 -11.36
N GLU A 50 0.20 -10.53 -10.31
CA GLU A 50 -1.26 -10.50 -10.42
C GLU A 50 -1.83 -9.19 -9.85
N ASN A 51 -2.33 -8.36 -10.76
CA ASN A 51 -3.19 -7.17 -10.58
C ASN A 51 -3.39 -6.74 -9.13
N ILE A 52 -2.76 -5.63 -8.74
CA ILE A 52 -2.81 -5.03 -7.40
C ILE A 52 -4.28 -4.71 -7.04
N ASN A 53 -4.96 -5.66 -6.41
CA ASN A 53 -6.15 -5.42 -5.62
C ASN A 53 -5.69 -4.67 -4.36
N ALA A 54 -6.39 -3.60 -3.98
CA ALA A 54 -5.91 -2.66 -2.97
C ALA A 54 -5.40 -3.38 -1.69
N HIS A 55 -4.10 -3.31 -1.46
CA HIS A 55 -3.54 -3.44 -0.12
C HIS A 55 -3.90 -2.17 0.62
N VAL A 56 -5.01 -2.21 1.35
CA VAL A 56 -5.40 -1.11 2.23
C VAL A 56 -4.45 -1.16 3.42
N PHE A 57 -3.37 -0.39 3.34
CA PHE A 57 -2.60 -0.01 4.52
C PHE A 57 -3.34 1.17 5.16
N GLU A 58 -4.19 0.89 6.16
CA GLU A 58 -4.73 1.96 7.01
C GLU A 58 -3.55 2.54 7.79
N ILE A 59 -3.04 3.72 7.39
CA ILE A 59 -2.15 4.52 8.23
C ILE A 59 -3.04 5.20 9.28
N GLY A 60 -3.40 4.45 10.32
CA GLY A 60 -4.01 4.98 11.54
C GLY A 60 -2.96 5.43 12.56
N GLU A 61 -3.39 6.05 13.66
CA GLU A 61 -2.55 6.35 14.82
C GLU A 61 -2.31 5.09 15.70
N GLU A 62 -2.09 3.91 15.13
CA GLU A 62 -1.96 2.66 15.90
C GLU A 62 -0.50 2.26 16.17
N GLU A 63 -0.27 1.85 17.41
CA GLU A 63 0.99 1.46 18.07
C GLU A 63 1.63 0.16 17.51
N ASP A 64 1.56 -0.12 16.20
CA ASP A 64 2.05 -1.39 15.64
C ASP A 64 3.06 -1.25 14.49
N PHE A 65 3.94 -0.25 14.62
CA PHE A 65 5.14 -0.15 13.79
C PHE A 65 5.98 -1.44 13.83
N GLU A 66 5.91 -2.19 14.93
CA GLU A 66 6.58 -3.48 15.09
C GLU A 66 6.01 -4.53 14.11
N GLU A 67 4.68 -4.64 13.98
CA GLU A 67 4.03 -5.52 13.00
C GLU A 67 4.32 -5.08 11.54
N GLU A 68 4.36 -3.77 11.27
CA GLU A 68 4.73 -3.23 9.96
C GLU A 68 6.19 -3.58 9.58
N ILE A 69 7.12 -3.51 10.55
CA ILE A 69 8.50 -3.96 10.37
C ILE A 69 8.54 -5.45 10.04
N ILE A 70 7.77 -6.28 10.75
CA ILE A 70 7.75 -7.73 10.55
C ILE A 70 7.25 -8.06 9.14
N LEU A 71 6.14 -7.46 8.69
CA LEU A 71 5.60 -7.65 7.34
C LEU A 71 6.57 -7.19 6.26
N THR A 72 7.22 -6.04 6.46
CA THR A 72 8.22 -5.51 5.53
C THR A 72 9.44 -6.45 5.41
N ARG A 73 9.89 -7.03 6.54
CA ARG A 73 11.01 -8.00 6.57
C ARG A 73 10.68 -9.34 5.92
N GLN A 74 9.40 -9.72 5.86
CA GLN A 74 8.97 -10.94 5.16
C GLN A 74 9.02 -10.80 3.63
N ASN A 75 9.11 -9.59 3.10
CA ASN A 75 9.26 -9.36 1.67
C ASN A 75 10.71 -9.66 1.23
N LEU A 76 11.00 -10.94 0.98
CA LEU A 76 12.34 -11.43 0.62
C LEU A 76 12.92 -10.76 -0.63
N ALA A 77 12.07 -10.40 -1.61
CA ALA A 77 12.50 -9.70 -2.81
C ALA A 77 12.97 -8.27 -2.49
N LEU A 78 12.22 -7.55 -1.64
CA LEU A 78 12.61 -6.22 -1.15
C LEU A 78 13.89 -6.29 -0.32
N MET A 79 14.01 -7.29 0.57
CA MET A 79 15.21 -7.44 1.41
C MET A 79 16.45 -7.75 0.56
N SER A 80 16.36 -8.66 -0.41
CA SER A 80 17.45 -8.95 -1.35
C SER A 80 17.86 -7.70 -2.15
N PHE A 81 16.88 -6.93 -2.65
CA PHE A 81 17.14 -5.69 -3.36
C PHE A 81 17.83 -4.64 -2.48
N LEU A 82 17.41 -4.50 -1.22
CA LEU A 82 18.02 -3.56 -0.27
C LEU A 82 19.43 -3.98 0.12
N ASP A 83 19.68 -5.27 0.32
CA ASP A 83 21.00 -5.84 0.58
C ASP A 83 21.94 -5.58 -0.60
N GLU A 84 21.52 -5.91 -1.81
CA GLU A 84 22.26 -5.62 -3.04
C GLU A 84 22.53 -4.13 -3.18
N ARG A 85 21.52 -3.27 -2.97
CA ARG A 85 21.69 -1.83 -3.05
C ARG A 85 22.70 -1.35 -2.02
N SER A 86 22.61 -1.81 -0.77
CA SER A 86 23.54 -1.42 0.30
C SER A 86 24.99 -1.83 0.00
N ALA A 87 25.18 -2.98 -0.66
CA ALA A 87 26.50 -3.45 -1.08
C ALA A 87 27.10 -2.61 -2.22
N HIS A 88 26.25 -1.96 -3.04
CA HIS A 88 26.65 -1.13 -4.18
C HIS A 88 26.59 0.38 -3.90
N VAL A 89 26.14 0.79 -2.71
CA VAL A 89 26.19 2.18 -2.27
C VAL A 89 27.65 2.57 -2.08
N LYS A 90 28.10 3.59 -2.81
CA LYS A 90 29.45 4.14 -2.63
C LYS A 90 29.63 4.53 -1.16
N PRO A 91 30.77 4.20 -0.52
CA PRO A 91 31.07 4.68 0.82
C PRO A 91 30.88 6.20 0.89
N GLY A 92 29.98 6.67 1.76
CA GLY A 92 29.65 8.09 1.91
C GLY A 92 28.50 8.62 1.03
N ALA A 93 27.73 7.77 0.35
CA ALA A 93 26.51 8.24 -0.36
C ALA A 93 25.27 8.36 0.55
N GLY A 94 25.37 7.93 1.80
CA GLY A 94 24.41 8.23 2.85
C GLY A 94 24.81 9.52 3.57
N ILE A 95 23.82 10.34 3.93
CA ILE A 95 24.04 11.50 4.79
C ILE A 95 24.43 10.97 6.17
N SER A 96 25.57 11.39 6.70
CA SER A 96 26.02 11.00 8.03
C SER A 96 25.10 11.59 9.11
N ILE A 97 25.03 10.94 10.28
CA ILE A 97 24.27 11.47 11.42
C ILE A 97 24.82 12.85 11.85
N GLU A 98 26.13 13.06 11.73
CA GLU A 98 26.78 14.35 11.95
C GLU A 98 26.29 15.44 10.97
N GLU A 99 26.10 15.11 9.69
CA GLU A 99 25.52 16.06 8.70
C GLU A 99 24.05 16.36 8.99
N ILE A 100 23.27 15.38 9.45
CA ILE A 100 21.85 15.58 9.82
C ILE A 100 21.74 16.50 11.04
N ARG A 101 22.60 16.31 12.05
CA ARG A 101 22.63 17.17 13.25
C ARG A 101 22.89 18.64 12.92
N GLN A 102 23.77 18.91 11.96
CA GLN A 102 24.06 20.29 11.53
C GLN A 102 22.85 21.00 10.89
N HIS A 103 21.90 20.27 10.33
CA HIS A 103 20.68 20.84 9.71
C HIS A 103 19.51 20.98 10.69
N LEU A 104 19.64 20.47 11.93
CA LEU A 104 18.60 20.54 12.96
C LEU A 104 18.87 21.67 13.99
N ASP A 105 20.06 22.25 13.98
CA ASP A 105 20.46 23.35 14.87
C ASP A 105 20.35 24.77 14.21
N GLU A 106 19.71 24.88 13.02
CA GLU A 106 19.26 26.16 12.40
C GLU A 106 17.76 26.39 12.60
#